data_AF-A0A6A3IT97-F1
#
_entry.id   AF-A0A6A3IT97-F1
#
_cell.length_a   1.000
_cell.length_b   1.000
_cell.length_c   1.000
_cell.angle_alpha   90.00
_cell.angle_beta   90.00
_cell.angle_gamma   90.00
#
_symmetry.space_group_name_H-M   'P 1'
#
loop_
_entity.id
_entity.type
_entity.pdbx_description
1 polymer ?
#
loop_
_entity_poly.entity_id
_entity_poly.type
_entity_poly.pdbx_seq_one_letter_code
_entity_poly.pdbx_strand_id
1 'polypeptide(L)'
;MLLEQQAQLLGGLAAEVKELNQRVGRLENPSREDSTQLPLDAAGQSIPPSDASRATPGRAHSRAKPLASVWYEWFLPALPNARQNRRRHHECKVAVSFMRIFKPMGYDMTGEESDAKGRILSSGREAEANILAFLEAKNIKAKSHGTIVKVLKRMHAEGKLNEQISRYQKLHQEGKAVEESPLHVLKPCDNQRTM
;
A
#
# COMPACT_ATOMS: atom_id res chain seq x y z
N MET A 1 11.39 10.02 -50.30
CA MET A 1 11.51 8.68 -49.69
C MET A 1 11.50 8.73 -48.16
N LEU A 2 12.50 9.30 -47.47
CA LEU A 2 12.55 9.28 -45.98
C LEU A 2 11.44 10.11 -45.31
N LEU A 3 11.13 11.30 -45.83
CA LEU A 3 10.08 12.19 -45.28
C LEU A 3 8.67 11.58 -45.41
N GLU A 4 8.44 10.83 -46.49
CA GLU A 4 7.15 10.19 -46.77
C GLU A 4 6.92 8.99 -45.86
N GLN A 5 7.98 8.21 -45.60
CA GLN A 5 7.95 7.13 -44.64
C GLN A 5 7.70 7.65 -43.20
N GLN A 6 8.31 8.78 -42.83
CA GLN A 6 8.08 9.41 -41.54
C GLN A 6 6.64 9.95 -41.41
N ALA A 7 6.07 10.50 -42.48
CA ALA A 7 4.67 10.96 -42.49
C ALA A 7 3.68 9.80 -42.31
N GLN A 8 3.94 8.65 -42.92
CA GLN A 8 3.11 7.45 -42.76
C GLN A 8 3.19 6.87 -41.34
N LEU A 9 4.38 6.83 -40.74
CA LEU A 9 4.55 6.38 -39.35
C LEU A 9 3.82 7.30 -38.36
N LEU A 10 3.94 8.62 -38.53
CA LEU A 10 3.23 9.60 -37.70
C LEU A 10 1.71 9.51 -37.88
N GLY A 11 1.24 9.30 -39.11
CA GLY A 11 -0.19 9.10 -39.39
C GLY A 11 -0.76 7.85 -38.72
N GLY A 12 -0.02 6.73 -38.76
CA GLY A 12 -0.41 5.49 -38.09
C GLY A 12 -0.49 5.63 -36.57
N LEU A 13 0.53 6.24 -35.96
CA LEU A 13 0.57 6.50 -34.52
C LEU A 13 -0.58 7.43 -34.08
N ALA A 14 -0.92 8.45 -34.88
CA ALA A 14 -2.03 9.34 -34.57
C ALA A 14 -3.40 8.63 -34.63
N ALA A 15 -3.58 7.70 -35.57
CA ALA A 15 -4.79 6.89 -35.68
C ALA A 15 -4.96 5.94 -34.49
N GLU A 16 -3.88 5.29 -34.07
CA GLU A 16 -3.88 4.36 -32.94
C GLU A 16 -4.18 5.06 -31.61
N VAL A 17 -3.59 6.24 -31.38
CA VAL A 17 -3.90 7.08 -30.20
C VAL A 17 -5.37 7.50 -30.20
N LYS A 18 -5.94 7.85 -31.36
CA LYS A 18 -7.35 8.22 -31.48
C LYS A 18 -8.28 7.04 -31.21
N GLU A 19 -7.90 5.83 -31.61
CA GLU A 19 -8.68 4.62 -31.34
C GLU A 19 -8.62 4.21 -29.87
N LEU A 20 -7.43 4.25 -29.26
CA LEU A 20 -7.25 4.02 -27.82
C LEU A 20 -8.09 5.00 -27.00
N ASN A 21 -8.09 6.28 -27.35
CA ASN A 21 -8.86 7.29 -26.62
C ASN A 21 -10.38 7.08 -26.77
N GLN A 22 -10.86 6.63 -27.94
CA GLN A 22 -12.27 6.25 -28.13
C GLN A 22 -12.65 5.00 -27.32
N ARG A 23 -11.77 3.99 -27.25
CA ARG A 23 -12.01 2.78 -26.45
C ARG A 23 -12.06 3.11 -24.96
N VAL A 24 -11.15 3.96 -24.49
CA VAL A 24 -11.16 4.46 -23.11
C VAL A 24 -12.45 5.25 -22.84
N GLY A 25 -12.87 6.15 -23.73
CA GLY A 25 -14.12 6.89 -23.57
C GLY A 25 -15.38 6.01 -23.51
N ARG A 26 -15.42 4.89 -24.25
CA ARG A 26 -16.52 3.90 -24.17
C ARG A 26 -16.52 3.13 -22.85
N LEU A 27 -15.34 2.86 -22.29
CA LEU A 27 -15.19 2.19 -20.99
C LEU A 27 -15.47 3.13 -19.81
N GLU A 28 -15.22 4.44 -19.98
CA GLU A 28 -15.43 5.46 -18.96
C GLU A 28 -16.89 5.93 -18.85
N ASN A 29 -17.68 5.80 -19.92
CA ASN A 29 -19.13 6.06 -19.91
C ASN A 29 -19.92 4.79 -20.26
N PRO A 30 -20.19 3.87 -19.30
CA PRO A 30 -21.27 2.92 -19.44
C PRO A 30 -22.59 3.69 -19.37
N SER A 31 -23.03 4.23 -20.51
CA SER A 31 -24.35 4.86 -20.62
C SER A 31 -25.40 3.83 -20.25
N ARG A 32 -26.21 4.25 -19.29
CA ARG A 32 -27.20 3.51 -18.53
C ARG A 32 -28.46 3.35 -19.37
N GLU A 33 -28.41 2.50 -20.40
CA GLU A 33 -29.61 2.14 -21.17
C GLU A 33 -29.63 0.63 -21.43
N ASP A 34 -30.34 -0.11 -20.57
CA ASP A 34 -31.49 -0.92 -21.01
C ASP A 34 -32.25 -1.43 -19.76
N SER A 35 -33.46 -0.93 -19.59
CA SER A 35 -34.46 -1.45 -18.65
C SER A 35 -35.58 -2.02 -19.50
N THR A 36 -35.54 -3.32 -19.80
CA THR A 36 -36.73 -4.02 -20.33
C THR A 36 -36.77 -5.49 -19.90
N GLN A 37 -37.56 -5.72 -18.85
CA GLN A 37 -38.52 -6.83 -18.66
C GLN A 37 -38.06 -8.27 -18.32
N LEU A 38 -38.54 -8.68 -17.14
CA LEU A 38 -38.79 -10.05 -16.67
C LEU A 38 -39.81 -10.78 -17.58
N PRO A 39 -39.82 -12.13 -17.53
CA PRO A 39 -41.10 -12.81 -17.27
C PRO A 39 -41.10 -13.59 -15.96
N LEU A 40 -42.21 -13.41 -15.24
CA LEU A 40 -42.69 -14.14 -14.08
C LEU A 40 -43.40 -15.42 -14.55
N ASP A 41 -43.17 -16.54 -13.85
CA ASP A 41 -44.09 -17.68 -13.56
C ASP A 41 -43.25 -18.96 -13.36
N ALA A 42 -43.58 -19.96 -12.54
CA ALA A 42 -44.42 -20.15 -11.36
C ALA A 42 -44.10 -21.59 -10.86
N ALA A 43 -44.47 -21.91 -9.60
CA ALA A 43 -44.37 -23.20 -8.89
C ALA A 43 -42.96 -23.56 -8.35
N GLY A 44 -42.75 -23.86 -7.06
CA GLY A 44 -43.67 -24.22 -5.99
C GLY A 44 -43.08 -25.42 -5.24
N GLN A 45 -42.17 -25.20 -4.29
CA GLN A 45 -41.93 -26.16 -3.22
C GLN A 45 -41.25 -25.51 -2.01
N SER A 46 -42.01 -25.48 -0.92
CA SER A 46 -41.67 -25.05 0.42
C SER A 46 -40.92 -26.17 1.17
N ILE A 47 -39.86 -25.83 1.91
CA ILE A 47 -39.54 -26.22 3.32
C ILE A 47 -38.34 -25.34 3.80
N PRO A 48 -38.29 -24.86 5.07
CA PRO A 48 -37.38 -23.82 5.59
C PRO A 48 -36.29 -24.40 6.55
N PRO A 49 -35.57 -23.62 7.39
CA PRO A 49 -35.10 -22.24 7.30
C PRO A 49 -33.55 -22.19 7.25
N SER A 50 -32.96 -21.22 6.54
CA SER A 50 -31.55 -20.88 6.74
C SER A 50 -31.42 -19.38 6.83
N ASP A 51 -31.05 -18.93 8.03
CA ASP A 51 -30.87 -17.56 8.44
C ASP A 51 -29.76 -16.91 7.63
N ALA A 52 -30.13 -16.33 6.49
CA ALA A 52 -29.33 -15.37 5.76
C ALA A 52 -30.05 -14.04 5.82
N SER A 53 -30.09 -13.46 7.02
CA SER A 53 -30.45 -12.07 7.21
C SER A 53 -29.57 -11.20 6.32
N ARG A 54 -30.22 -10.72 5.27
CA ARG A 54 -29.82 -9.76 4.25
C ARG A 54 -29.17 -8.54 4.91
N ALA A 55 -27.86 -8.56 5.05
CA ALA A 55 -27.12 -7.34 5.34
C ALA A 55 -27.16 -6.48 4.06
N THR A 56 -28.01 -5.46 4.06
CA THR A 56 -27.90 -4.28 3.20
C THR A 56 -26.42 -3.88 3.08
N PRO A 57 -25.92 -3.38 1.94
CA PRO A 57 -24.57 -2.81 1.87
C PRO A 57 -24.60 -1.49 2.64
N GLY A 58 -24.63 -1.58 3.97
CA GLY A 58 -24.37 -0.48 4.87
C GLY A 58 -22.97 -0.03 4.54
N ARG A 59 -22.89 1.14 3.89
CA ARG A 59 -21.70 1.96 3.64
C ARG A 59 -20.46 1.28 4.19
N ALA A 60 -19.82 0.44 3.36
CA ALA A 60 -18.65 -0.31 3.77
C ALA A 60 -17.70 0.69 4.40
N HIS A 61 -17.54 0.64 5.74
CA HIS A 61 -16.61 1.49 6.44
C HIS A 61 -15.29 1.28 5.73
N SER A 62 -14.80 2.31 5.03
CA SER A 62 -13.56 2.26 4.25
C SER A 62 -12.53 1.56 5.13
N ARG A 63 -12.23 0.29 4.77
CA ARG A 63 -11.46 -0.59 5.64
C ARG A 63 -10.15 0.13 5.90
N ALA A 64 -9.85 0.41 7.16
CA ALA A 64 -8.66 1.14 7.54
C ALA A 64 -7.47 0.47 6.85
N LYS A 65 -6.73 1.23 6.02
CA LYS A 65 -5.60 0.67 5.27
C LYS A 65 -4.56 0.12 6.26
N PRO A 66 -4.21 -1.18 6.18
CA PRO A 66 -3.19 -1.79 7.02
C PRO A 66 -1.78 -1.34 6.59
N LEU A 67 -0.80 -1.48 7.47
CA LEU A 67 0.60 -1.12 7.19
C LEU A 67 1.21 -2.00 6.09
N ALA A 68 0.87 -3.29 6.05
CA ALA A 68 1.35 -4.18 4.99
C ALA A 68 0.93 -3.69 3.58
N SER A 69 -0.23 -3.05 3.45
CA SER A 69 -0.64 -2.45 2.16
C SER A 69 0.25 -1.27 1.77
N VAL A 70 0.66 -0.43 2.74
CA VAL A 70 1.56 0.71 2.47
C VAL A 70 2.95 0.21 2.05
N TRP A 71 3.45 -0.84 2.69
CA TRP A 71 4.71 -1.50 2.32
C TRP A 71 4.64 -2.08 0.90
N TYR A 72 3.58 -2.81 0.60
CA TYR A 72 3.35 -3.39 -0.71
C TYR A 72 3.27 -2.32 -1.82
N GLU A 73 2.49 -1.26 -1.59
CA GLU A 73 2.38 -0.12 -2.52
C GLU A 73 3.73 0.62 -2.71
N TRP A 74 4.61 0.62 -1.70
CA TRP A 74 5.90 1.32 -1.76
C TRP A 74 6.94 0.62 -2.64
N PHE A 75 6.96 -0.72 -2.64
CA PHE A 75 7.98 -1.52 -3.33
C PHE A 75 7.56 -2.01 -4.71
N LEU A 76 6.30 -1.85 -5.08
CA LEU A 76 5.87 -2.11 -6.44
C LEU A 76 6.23 -0.95 -7.39
N PRO A 77 6.33 -1.23 -8.70
CA PRO A 77 6.40 -0.19 -9.72
C PRO A 77 5.26 0.82 -9.51
N ALA A 78 5.63 2.09 -9.29
CA ALA A 78 4.66 3.13 -9.01
C ALA A 78 3.81 3.39 -10.26
N LEU A 79 2.48 3.41 -10.10
CA LEU A 79 1.59 3.97 -11.13
C LEU A 79 2.00 5.43 -11.40
N PRO A 80 1.93 5.93 -12.65
CA PRO A 80 2.37 7.28 -13.03
C PRO A 80 1.83 8.42 -12.13
N ASN A 81 0.66 8.23 -11.53
CA ASN A 81 -0.03 9.23 -10.71
C ASN A 81 0.16 9.04 -9.19
N ALA A 82 0.79 7.95 -8.72
CA ALA A 82 0.89 7.61 -7.30
C ALA A 82 1.74 8.61 -6.49
N ARG A 83 2.69 9.30 -7.13
CA ARG A 83 3.58 10.27 -6.47
C ARG A 83 3.08 11.73 -6.51
N GLN A 84 1.93 12.01 -7.12
CA GLN A 84 1.44 13.38 -7.29
C GLN A 84 1.06 14.04 -5.96
N ASN A 85 0.61 13.26 -4.98
CA ASN A 85 0.31 13.78 -3.64
C ASN A 85 1.55 13.70 -2.73
N ARG A 86 2.33 14.79 -2.70
CA ARG A 86 3.57 14.92 -1.89
C ARG A 86 3.34 14.60 -0.40
N ARG A 87 2.21 15.01 0.16
CA ARG A 87 1.87 14.73 1.57
C ARG A 87 1.68 13.24 1.81
N ARG A 88 0.84 12.59 0.99
CA ARG A 88 0.60 11.14 1.11
C ARG A 88 1.88 10.34 0.88
N HIS A 89 2.71 10.75 -0.08
CA HIS A 89 4.00 10.12 -0.31
C HIS A 89 4.92 10.23 0.92
N HIS A 90 4.98 11.40 1.57
CA HIS A 90 5.74 11.55 2.81
C HIS A 90 5.20 10.68 3.94
N GLU A 91 3.89 10.61 4.12
CA GLU A 91 3.25 9.74 5.11
C GLU A 91 3.59 8.26 4.88
N CYS A 92 3.50 7.78 3.63
CA CYS A 92 3.92 6.42 3.25
C CYS A 92 5.41 6.20 3.51
N LYS A 93 6.27 7.16 3.16
CA LYS A 93 7.72 7.08 3.40
C LYS A 93 8.03 6.89 4.89
N VAL A 94 7.39 7.67 5.75
CA VAL A 94 7.57 7.58 7.21
C VAL A 94 7.06 6.24 7.74
N ALA A 95 5.91 5.77 7.26
CA ALA A 95 5.38 4.47 7.63
C ALA A 95 6.37 3.34 7.28
N VAL A 96 6.92 3.37 6.06
CA VAL A 96 7.91 2.39 5.60
C VAL A 96 9.19 2.46 6.42
N SER A 97 9.69 3.64 6.77
CA SER A 97 10.86 3.78 7.66
C SER A 97 10.63 3.12 9.02
N PHE A 98 9.45 3.30 9.62
CA PHE A 98 9.11 2.59 10.86
C PHE A 98 9.02 1.08 10.63
N MET A 99 8.39 0.62 9.55
CA MET A 99 8.33 -0.83 9.26
C MET A 99 9.72 -1.45 9.10
N ARG A 100 10.71 -0.74 8.55
CA ARG A 100 12.09 -1.23 8.41
C ARG A 100 12.78 -1.46 9.76
N ILE A 101 12.60 -0.57 10.75
CA ILE A 101 13.24 -0.75 12.07
C ILE A 101 12.64 -1.91 12.88
N PHE A 102 11.40 -2.33 12.57
CA PHE A 102 10.75 -3.48 13.18
C PHE A 102 11.03 -4.80 12.43
N LYS A 103 11.97 -4.81 11.47
CA LYS A 103 12.43 -6.02 10.78
C LYS A 103 13.76 -6.51 11.40
N PRO A 104 13.69 -7.51 12.31
CA PRO A 104 14.81 -7.96 13.14
C PRO A 104 16.00 -8.56 12.38
N MET A 105 15.78 -9.06 11.18
CA MET A 105 16.75 -9.81 10.36
C MET A 105 17.03 -9.13 9.02
N GLY A 106 16.67 -7.85 8.89
CA GLY A 106 16.63 -7.16 7.61
C GLY A 106 15.46 -7.60 6.74
N TYR A 107 15.50 -7.24 5.47
CA TYR A 107 14.55 -7.68 4.46
C TYR A 107 15.28 -7.87 3.14
N ASP A 108 15.01 -8.97 2.45
CA ASP A 108 15.49 -9.20 1.11
C ASP A 108 14.34 -8.97 0.12
N MET A 109 14.53 -7.97 -0.75
CA MET A 109 13.63 -7.66 -1.87
C MET A 109 14.24 -7.99 -3.22
N THR A 110 15.49 -8.46 -3.24
CA THR A 110 16.22 -8.85 -4.44
C THR A 110 15.95 -10.31 -4.79
N GLY A 111 15.61 -10.61 -6.04
CA GLY A 111 15.37 -11.97 -6.54
C GLY A 111 14.37 -11.98 -7.69
N GLU A 112 14.13 -13.15 -8.28
CA GLU A 112 13.26 -13.35 -9.46
C GLU A 112 11.90 -12.64 -9.35
N GLU A 113 11.45 -12.03 -10.45
CA GLU A 113 10.26 -11.17 -10.52
C GLU A 113 8.97 -11.92 -10.12
N SER A 114 8.92 -13.22 -10.44
CA SER A 114 7.79 -14.11 -10.08
C SER A 114 7.56 -14.20 -8.57
N ASP A 115 8.62 -14.20 -7.77
CA ASP A 115 8.54 -14.37 -6.30
C ASP A 115 8.69 -13.05 -5.53
N ALA A 116 9.12 -11.98 -6.20
CA ALA A 116 9.33 -10.66 -5.58
C ALA A 116 8.05 -10.14 -4.91
N LYS A 117 6.91 -10.26 -5.59
CA LYS A 117 5.60 -9.80 -5.08
C LYS A 117 5.18 -10.51 -3.80
N GLY A 118 5.36 -11.84 -3.76
CA GLY A 118 5.06 -12.66 -2.58
C GLY A 118 5.95 -12.29 -1.40
N ARG A 119 7.25 -12.11 -1.64
CA ARG A 119 8.22 -11.71 -0.60
C ARG A 119 7.94 -10.31 -0.06
N ILE A 120 7.60 -9.34 -0.91
CA ILE A 120 7.21 -7.99 -0.48
C ILE A 120 5.98 -8.05 0.43
N LEU A 121 4.96 -8.82 0.05
CA LEU A 121 3.74 -8.98 0.86
C LEU A 121 4.03 -9.62 2.22
N SER A 122 4.76 -10.74 2.23
CA SER A 122 5.10 -11.47 3.46
C SER A 122 5.97 -10.62 4.39
N SER A 123 6.96 -9.92 3.84
CA SER A 123 7.83 -9.01 4.61
C SER A 123 7.05 -7.84 5.21
N GLY A 124 6.10 -7.28 4.46
CA GLY A 124 5.21 -6.22 4.96
C GLY A 124 4.29 -6.69 6.08
N ARG A 125 3.74 -7.90 5.98
CA ARG A 125 2.90 -8.51 7.04
C ARG A 125 3.70 -8.80 8.30
N GLU A 126 4.91 -9.31 8.15
CA GLU A 126 5.80 -9.57 9.28
C GLU A 126 6.17 -8.28 10.02
N ALA A 127 6.54 -7.22 9.28
CA ALA A 127 6.82 -5.92 9.88
C ALA A 127 5.60 -5.34 10.61
N GLU A 128 4.40 -5.45 10.02
CA GLU A 128 3.15 -5.02 10.66
C GLU A 128 2.86 -5.82 11.94
N ALA A 129 3.02 -7.14 11.90
CA ALA A 129 2.84 -7.99 13.08
C ALA A 129 3.80 -7.63 14.22
N ASN A 130 5.07 -7.38 13.90
CA ASN A 130 6.07 -6.96 14.89
C ASN A 130 5.73 -5.60 15.53
N ILE A 131 5.23 -4.65 14.74
CA ILE A 131 4.76 -3.36 15.26
C ILE A 131 3.56 -3.56 16.18
N LEU A 132 2.56 -4.34 15.76
CA LEU A 132 1.35 -4.56 16.55
C LEU A 132 1.67 -5.27 17.87
N ALA A 133 2.52 -6.29 17.85
CA ALA A 133 2.99 -6.98 19.06
C ALA A 133 3.73 -6.02 20.02
N PHE A 134 4.57 -5.14 19.47
CA PHE A 134 5.26 -4.12 20.28
C PHE A 134 4.31 -3.10 20.91
N LEU A 135 3.28 -2.68 20.18
CA LEU A 135 2.26 -1.76 20.72
C LEU A 135 1.37 -2.44 21.76
N GLU A 136 1.00 -3.70 21.54
CA GLU A 136 0.23 -4.50 22.48
C GLU A 136 0.98 -4.72 23.80
N ALA A 137 2.28 -5.02 23.73
CA ALA A 137 3.15 -5.10 24.91
C ALA A 137 3.21 -3.78 25.73
N LYS A 138 2.86 -2.65 25.11
CA LYS A 138 2.77 -1.33 25.76
C LYS A 138 1.32 -0.91 26.03
N ASN A 139 0.35 -1.82 25.91
CA ASN A 139 -1.08 -1.59 26.10
C ASN A 139 -1.69 -0.53 25.15
N ILE A 140 -1.11 -0.32 23.97
CA ILE A 140 -1.60 0.65 22.98
C ILE A 140 -2.43 -0.05 21.91
N LYS A 141 -3.72 0.27 21.85
CA LYS A 141 -4.66 -0.27 20.83
C LYS A 141 -4.69 0.63 19.60
N ALA A 142 -3.78 0.43 18.65
CA ALA A 142 -3.77 1.13 17.35
C ALA A 142 -3.99 0.14 16.19
N LYS A 143 -4.93 0.43 15.29
CA LYS A 143 -5.34 -0.50 14.21
C LYS A 143 -5.20 0.04 12.79
N SER A 144 -5.21 1.36 12.60
CA SER A 144 -5.07 1.98 11.27
C SER A 144 -3.63 2.43 11.04
N HIS A 145 -3.13 2.40 9.79
CA HIS A 145 -1.76 2.85 9.52
C HIS A 145 -1.52 4.29 10.02
N GLY A 146 -2.48 5.21 9.83
CA GLY A 146 -2.35 6.60 10.26
C GLY A 146 -2.26 6.75 11.77
N THR A 147 -3.08 5.99 12.52
CA THR A 147 -3.02 5.95 13.98
C THR A 147 -1.70 5.35 14.47
N ILE A 148 -1.26 4.25 13.85
CA ILE A 148 -0.02 3.57 14.22
C ILE A 148 1.19 4.50 13.99
N VAL A 149 1.27 5.15 12.81
CA VAL A 149 2.33 6.12 12.51
C VAL A 149 2.32 7.29 13.50
N LYS A 150 1.13 7.80 13.89
CA LYS A 150 1.02 8.86 14.89
C LYS A 150 1.58 8.42 16.25
N VAL A 151 1.27 7.21 16.70
CA VAL A 151 1.80 6.64 17.94
C VAL A 151 3.32 6.47 17.85
N LEU A 152 3.82 5.89 16.76
CA LEU A 152 5.26 5.64 16.58
C LEU A 152 6.07 6.94 16.51
N LYS A 153 5.54 8.00 15.88
CA LYS A 153 6.16 9.34 15.92
C LYS A 153 6.29 9.88 17.33
N ARG A 154 5.25 9.73 18.15
CA ARG A 154 5.29 10.16 19.56
C ARG A 154 6.35 9.36 20.34
N MET A 155 6.35 8.05 20.17
CA MET A 155 7.32 7.16 20.82
C MET A 155 8.77 7.43 20.39
N HIS A 156 8.97 7.78 19.12
CA HIS A 156 10.27 8.22 18.61
C HIS A 156 10.75 9.49 19.31
N ALA A 157 9.88 10.52 19.41
CA ALA A 157 10.20 11.75 20.12
C ALA A 157 10.47 11.53 21.62
N GLU A 158 9.84 10.53 22.23
CA GLU A 158 10.08 10.11 23.62
C GLU A 158 11.32 9.21 23.79
N GLY A 159 12.03 8.85 22.71
CA GLY A 159 13.18 7.94 22.73
C GLY A 159 12.83 6.46 22.96
N LYS A 160 11.54 6.10 23.00
CA LYS A 160 11.07 4.73 23.26
C LYS A 160 11.31 3.74 22.12
N LEU A 161 11.81 4.22 20.98
CA LEU A 161 12.21 3.42 19.82
C LEU A 161 13.73 3.32 19.66
N ASN A 162 14.52 3.90 20.57
CA ASN A 162 15.97 3.99 20.44
C ASN A 162 16.63 2.61 20.34
N GLU A 163 16.16 1.61 21.08
CA GLU A 163 16.68 0.24 21.01
C GLU A 163 16.46 -0.39 19.62
N GLN A 164 15.25 -0.25 19.07
CA GLN A 164 14.89 -0.76 17.74
C GLN A 164 15.70 -0.05 16.65
N ILE A 165 15.90 1.27 16.80
CA ILE A 165 16.72 2.07 15.89
C ILE A 165 18.19 1.64 15.95
N SER A 166 18.77 1.51 17.14
CA SER A 166 20.17 1.10 17.31
C SER A 166 20.41 -0.30 16.75
N ARG A 167 19.48 -1.23 17.00
CA ARG A 167 19.54 -2.58 16.43
C ARG A 167 19.51 -2.55 14.90
N TYR A 168 18.59 -1.77 14.32
CA TYR A 168 18.51 -1.62 12.87
C TYR A 168 19.79 -1.01 12.28
N GLN A 169 20.36 0.01 12.93
CA GLN A 169 21.62 0.63 12.52
C GLN A 169 22.78 -0.38 12.55
N LYS A 170 22.86 -1.23 13.59
CA LYS A 170 23.87 -2.29 13.67
C LYS A 170 23.75 -3.28 12.52
N LEU A 171 22.53 -3.75 12.22
CA LEU A 171 22.27 -4.65 11.08
C LEU A 171 22.62 -4.01 9.73
N HIS A 172 22.40 -2.70 9.60
CA HIS A 172 22.76 -1.95 8.39
C HIS A 172 24.29 -1.83 8.25
N GLN A 173 25.02 -1.59 9.34
CA GLN A 173 26.48 -1.55 9.34
C GLN A 173 27.10 -2.92 9.02
N GLU A 174 26.42 -4.01 9.40
CA GLU A 174 26.82 -5.38 9.10
C GLU A 174 26.51 -5.83 7.65
N GLY A 175 25.99 -4.95 6.79
CA GLY A 175 25.71 -5.24 5.37
C GLY A 175 24.48 -6.12 5.11
N LYS A 176 23.62 -6.33 6.12
CA LYS A 176 22.41 -7.18 6.01
C LYS A 176 21.13 -6.42 5.64
N ALA A 177 21.22 -5.12 5.35
CA ALA A 177 20.10 -4.30 4.91
C ALA A 177 20.45 -3.62 3.59
N VAL A 178 19.59 -3.78 2.57
CA VAL A 178 19.76 -3.15 1.26
C VAL A 178 19.75 -1.63 1.42
N GLU A 179 20.87 -1.03 1.04
CA GLU A 179 21.21 0.38 1.09
C GLU A 179 20.29 1.18 0.17
N GLU A 180 19.13 1.60 0.69
CA GLU A 180 18.37 2.75 0.18
C GLU A 180 17.27 3.10 1.20
N SER A 181 17.67 3.51 2.40
CA SER A 181 16.76 4.20 3.32
C SER A 181 17.33 5.54 3.73
N PRO A 182 16.57 6.65 3.62
CA PRO A 182 17.01 7.94 4.12
C PRO A 182 16.98 7.91 5.65
N LEU A 183 18.08 7.41 6.24
CA LEU A 183 18.36 7.37 7.68
C LEU A 183 18.27 8.76 8.34
N HIS A 184 18.23 9.84 7.56
CA HIS A 184 18.07 11.21 8.05
C HIS A 184 16.72 11.46 8.76
N VAL A 185 15.71 10.61 8.56
CA VAL A 185 14.37 10.79 9.17
C VAL A 185 14.28 10.20 10.58
N LEU A 186 15.14 9.24 10.95
CA LEU A 186 15.11 8.55 12.25
C LEU A 186 16.51 8.57 12.87
N LYS A 187 16.98 9.76 13.25
CA LYS A 187 18.12 9.84 14.18
C LYS A 187 17.65 9.39 15.58
N PRO A 188 18.50 8.71 16.36
CA PRO A 188 18.24 8.52 17.80
C PRO A 188 17.93 9.89 18.43
N CYS A 189 16.89 9.96 19.25
CA CYS A 189 16.65 11.17 20.03
C CYS A 189 17.69 11.20 21.16
N ASP A 190 18.62 12.16 21.08
CA ASP A 190 19.53 12.51 22.17
C ASP A 190 18.73 13.20 23.27
N ASN A 191 18.27 12.42 24.25
CA ASN A 191 17.64 12.95 25.46
C ASN A 191 18.69 13.50 26.44
N GLN A 192 19.77 14.11 25.94
CA GLN A 192 20.65 14.96 26.74
C GLN A 192 20.21 16.41 26.56
N ARG A 193 19.06 16.75 27.16
CA ARG A 193 18.69 18.15 27.39
C ARG A 193 18.38 18.38 28.86
N THR A 194 19.48 18.66 29.54
CA THR A 194 19.68 19.60 30.65
C THR A 194 19.03 19.31 32.01
N MET A 195 19.85 19.57 33.02
CA MET A 195 19.63 19.51 34.46
C MET A 195 18.35 20.20 34.95
#